data_AF-A0A4Y3NI32-F1
#
_entry.id   AF-A0A4Y3NI32-F1
#
_cell.length_a   1.000
_cell.length_b   1.000
_cell.length_c   1.000
_cell.angle_alpha   90.00
_cell.angle_beta   90.00
_cell.angle_gamma   90.00
#
_symmetry.space_group_name_H-M   'P 1'
#
loop_
_entity.id
_entity.type
_entity.pdbx_description
1 polymer ?
#
loop_
_entity_poly.entity_id
_entity_poly.type
_entity_poly.pdbx_seq_one_letter_code
_entity_poly.pdbx_strand_id
1 'polypeptide(L)'
;MFAVFKVVRQLHEMLWYLAEARERTFDPELAAAADQLSGGIAATARGDASTVLAADVETLHGEVRALLMEVSEETRASYRAEDQNLDGGFQPGADLMGARLANRRLCGSDLRGAYLIGANLSGSDLIAVDLLGADLRGAQLHGADLSKALYLTQPQINAAEGDPKTLLPPRLTKPDHW
;
A
#
# COMPACT_ATOMS: atom_id res chain seq x y z
N MET A 1 -23.99 0.17 17.65
CA MET A 1 -22.60 -0.27 17.98
C MET A 1 -21.84 -0.73 16.74
N PHE A 2 -22.36 -1.65 15.93
CA PHE A 2 -21.66 -2.17 14.72
C PHE A 2 -21.39 -1.13 13.62
N ALA A 3 -22.29 -0.15 13.42
CA ALA A 3 -22.09 0.89 12.40
C ALA A 3 -20.89 1.80 12.71
N VAL A 4 -20.75 2.23 13.96
CA VAL A 4 -19.63 3.05 14.43
C VAL A 4 -18.31 2.32 14.19
N PHE A 5 -18.23 1.06 14.59
CA PHE A 5 -17.02 0.24 14.39
C PHE A 5 -16.60 0.15 12.91
N LYS A 6 -17.55 -0.04 11.99
CA LYS A 6 -17.27 -0.08 10.55
C LYS A 6 -16.66 1.24 10.05
N VAL A 7 -17.15 2.37 10.54
CA VAL A 7 -16.59 3.69 10.16
C VAL A 7 -15.21 3.87 10.78
N VAL A 8 -15.07 3.65 12.09
CA VAL A 8 -13.78 3.78 12.80
C VAL A 8 -12.70 2.92 12.16
N ARG A 9 -13.02 1.69 11.72
CA ARG A 9 -12.08 0.83 11.01
C ARG A 9 -11.55 1.47 9.73
N GLN A 10 -12.43 2.07 8.93
CA GLN A 10 -12.04 2.78 7.70
C GLN A 10 -11.19 4.01 8.00
N LEU A 11 -11.55 4.77 9.06
CA LEU A 11 -10.75 5.92 9.49
C LEU A 11 -9.33 5.49 9.89
N HIS A 12 -9.20 4.41 10.66
CA HIS A 12 -7.88 3.90 11.07
C HIS A 12 -7.06 3.34 9.91
N GLU A 13 -7.72 2.70 8.93
CA GLU A 13 -7.05 2.27 7.71
C GLU A 13 -6.50 3.46 6.91
N MET A 14 -7.27 4.54 6.76
CA MET A 14 -6.77 5.79 6.15
C MET A 14 -5.60 6.39 6.92
N LEU A 15 -5.67 6.43 8.26
CA LEU A 15 -4.56 6.93 9.10
C LEU A 15 -3.29 6.12 8.91
N TRP A 16 -3.40 4.80 8.74
CA TRP A 16 -2.26 3.94 8.46
C TRP A 16 -1.57 4.30 7.14
N TYR A 17 -2.34 4.46 6.07
CA TYR A 17 -1.77 4.86 4.77
C TYR A 17 -1.18 6.26 4.80
N LEU A 18 -1.82 7.21 5.50
CA LEU A 18 -1.30 8.57 5.64
C LEU A 18 0.00 8.63 6.45
N ALA A 19 0.12 7.81 7.50
CA ALA A 19 1.36 7.72 8.28
C ALA A 19 2.52 7.23 7.40
N GLU A 20 2.28 6.20 6.57
CA GLU A 20 3.26 5.78 5.58
C GLU A 20 3.56 6.89 4.56
N ALA A 21 2.54 7.54 4.00
CA ALA A 21 2.73 8.60 3.01
C ALA A 21 3.61 9.72 3.57
N ARG A 22 3.37 10.10 4.83
CA ARG A 22 4.15 11.12 5.54
C ARG A 22 5.61 10.76 5.76
N GLU A 23 5.92 9.47 5.95
CA GLU A 23 7.28 8.95 6.10
C GLU A 23 8.02 8.85 4.75
N ARG A 24 7.30 8.66 3.65
CA ARG A 24 7.88 8.42 2.32
C ARG A 24 8.08 9.68 1.49
N THR A 25 7.20 10.67 1.65
CA THR A 25 7.25 11.91 0.89
C THR A 25 8.46 12.76 1.26
N PHE A 26 9.11 13.36 0.26
CA PHE A 26 10.17 14.37 0.48
C PHE A 26 9.66 15.79 0.21
N ASP A 27 8.53 15.91 -0.48
CA ASP A 27 7.79 17.15 -0.68
C ASP A 27 7.17 17.68 0.64
N PRO A 28 7.55 18.89 1.10
CA PRO A 28 6.99 19.52 2.30
C PRO A 28 5.48 19.81 2.21
N GLU A 29 4.94 20.07 1.02
CA GLU A 29 3.52 20.36 0.82
C GLU A 29 2.68 19.09 0.99
N LEU A 30 3.11 17.98 0.37
CA LEU A 30 2.48 16.67 0.56
C LEU A 30 2.58 16.19 2.01
N ALA A 31 3.72 16.43 2.66
CA ALA A 31 3.90 16.14 4.08
C ALA A 31 2.89 16.91 4.95
N ALA A 32 2.73 18.22 4.73
CA ALA A 32 1.78 19.04 5.45
C ALA A 32 0.32 18.61 5.20
N ALA A 33 -0.02 18.25 3.95
CA ALA A 33 -1.33 17.71 3.59
C ALA A 33 -1.62 16.39 4.30
N ALA A 34 -0.64 15.47 4.38
CA ALA A 34 -0.75 14.21 5.11
C ALA A 34 -1.00 14.44 6.61
N ASP A 35 -0.27 15.38 7.22
CA ASP A 35 -0.44 15.74 8.63
C ASP A 35 -1.81 16.36 8.90
N GLN A 36 -2.29 17.24 8.01
CA GLN A 36 -3.61 17.87 8.11
C GLN A 36 -4.75 16.85 8.01
N LEU A 37 -4.74 15.99 6.98
CA LEU A 37 -5.75 14.94 6.81
C LEU A 37 -5.72 13.95 7.97
N SER A 38 -4.52 13.55 8.42
CA SER A 38 -4.37 12.66 9.58
C SER A 38 -4.95 13.27 10.84
N GLY A 39 -4.71 14.57 11.08
CA GLY A 39 -5.28 15.29 12.21
C GLY A 39 -6.81 15.32 12.20
N GLY A 40 -7.41 15.63 11.04
CA GLY A 40 -8.87 15.68 10.88
C GLY A 40 -9.53 14.31 11.06
N ILE A 41 -8.97 13.27 10.43
CA ILE A 41 -9.47 11.90 10.54
C ILE A 41 -9.32 11.37 11.98
N ALA A 42 -8.19 11.64 12.63
CA ALA A 42 -7.95 11.20 14.00
C ALA A 42 -8.85 11.91 15.02
N ALA A 43 -9.15 13.20 14.80
CA ALA A 43 -10.12 13.94 15.61
C ALA A 43 -11.52 13.32 15.47
N THR A 44 -11.93 13.01 14.24
CA THR A 44 -13.21 12.34 13.96
C THR A 44 -13.28 10.96 14.62
N ALA A 45 -12.21 10.16 14.51
CA ALA A 45 -12.16 8.80 15.07
C ALA A 45 -12.21 8.77 16.61
N ARG A 46 -11.75 9.85 17.27
CA ARG A 46 -11.81 10.01 18.73
C ARG A 46 -13.11 10.69 19.23
N GLY A 47 -13.96 11.14 18.31
CA GLY A 47 -15.24 11.77 18.62
C GLY A 47 -16.28 10.80 19.19
N ASP A 48 -17.45 11.34 19.53
CA ASP A 48 -18.59 10.52 19.94
C ASP A 48 -19.22 9.75 18.77
N ALA A 49 -20.15 8.85 19.08
CA ALA A 49 -20.79 8.01 18.06
C ALA A 49 -21.52 8.84 16.99
N SER A 50 -22.13 9.98 17.35
CA SER A 50 -22.78 10.88 16.39
C SER A 50 -21.78 11.49 15.42
N THR A 51 -20.65 11.97 15.92
CA THR A 51 -19.57 12.57 15.12
C THR A 51 -19.01 11.55 14.14
N VAL A 52 -18.71 10.34 14.61
CA VAL A 52 -18.20 9.25 13.77
C VAL A 52 -19.20 8.85 12.69
N LEU A 53 -20.49 8.72 13.04
CA LEU A 53 -21.52 8.32 12.07
C LEU A 53 -21.87 9.42 11.06
N ALA A 54 -21.63 10.69 11.41
CA ALA A 54 -21.81 11.83 10.52
C ALA A 54 -20.60 12.08 9.61
N ALA A 55 -19.50 11.34 9.80
CA ALA A 55 -18.32 11.49 8.97
C ALA A 55 -18.63 11.17 7.50
N ASP A 56 -18.26 12.08 6.61
CA ASP A 56 -18.31 11.83 5.16
C ASP A 56 -17.09 10.98 4.75
N VAL A 57 -17.25 9.67 4.95
CA VAL A 57 -16.19 8.70 4.68
C VAL A 57 -15.83 8.65 3.19
N GLU A 58 -16.77 8.94 2.29
CA GLU A 58 -16.53 8.93 0.85
C GLU A 58 -15.62 10.08 0.44
N THR A 59 -15.90 11.29 0.92
CA THR A 59 -15.05 12.46 0.69
C THR A 59 -13.65 12.24 1.28
N LEU A 60 -13.57 11.76 2.53
CA LEU A 60 -12.28 11.47 3.16
C LEU A 60 -11.45 10.43 2.38
N HIS A 61 -12.08 9.35 1.91
CA HIS A 61 -11.38 8.38 1.04
C HIS A 61 -10.88 9.01 -0.25
N GLY A 62 -11.67 9.91 -0.87
CA GLY A 62 -11.28 10.62 -2.08
C GLY A 62 -10.03 11.49 -1.87
N GLU A 63 -10.02 12.29 -0.80
CA GLU A 63 -8.90 13.15 -0.42
C GLU A 63 -7.65 12.35 -0.08
N VAL A 64 -7.79 11.32 0.76
CA VAL A 64 -6.68 10.43 1.12
C VAL A 64 -6.14 9.75 -0.12
N ARG A 65 -7.01 9.16 -0.95
CA ARG A 65 -6.60 8.51 -2.21
C ARG A 65 -5.78 9.46 -3.07
N ALA A 66 -6.26 10.68 -3.31
CA ALA A 66 -5.53 11.65 -4.14
C ALA A 66 -4.11 11.90 -3.61
N LEU A 67 -3.97 12.15 -2.30
CA LEU A 67 -2.67 12.35 -1.67
C LEU A 67 -1.75 11.12 -1.79
N LEU A 68 -2.28 9.90 -1.55
CA LEU A 68 -1.48 8.67 -1.70
C LEU A 68 -0.98 8.49 -3.13
N MET A 69 -1.76 8.90 -4.14
CA MET A 69 -1.34 8.83 -5.55
C MET A 69 -0.18 9.77 -5.86
N GLU A 70 -0.20 10.99 -5.30
CA GLU A 70 0.87 11.97 -5.49
C GLU A 70 2.17 11.51 -4.82
N VAL A 71 2.09 11.07 -3.55
CA VAL A 71 3.26 10.53 -2.83
C VAL A 71 3.81 9.26 -3.49
N SER A 72 2.93 8.38 -3.99
CA SER A 72 3.32 7.21 -4.77
C SER A 72 4.08 7.60 -6.03
N GLU A 73 3.59 8.56 -6.79
CA GLU A 73 4.24 9.00 -8.02
C GLU A 73 5.59 9.68 -7.74
N GLU A 74 5.68 10.55 -6.73
CA GLU A 74 6.95 11.14 -6.27
C GLU A 74 7.97 10.03 -5.93
N THR A 75 7.55 9.07 -5.10
CA THR A 75 8.44 7.99 -4.66
C THR A 75 8.86 7.12 -5.84
N ARG A 76 7.93 6.71 -6.72
CA ARG A 76 8.22 5.84 -7.88
C ARG A 76 9.07 6.55 -8.94
N ALA A 77 8.90 7.86 -9.14
CA ALA A 77 9.67 8.63 -10.10
C ALA A 77 11.17 8.59 -9.80
N SER A 78 11.56 8.57 -8.51
CA SER A 78 12.97 8.46 -8.11
C SER A 78 13.65 7.19 -8.66
N TYR A 79 12.95 6.05 -8.62
CA TYR A 79 13.50 4.76 -9.09
C TYR A 79 13.50 4.62 -10.62
N ARG A 80 12.52 5.23 -11.32
CA ARG A 80 12.50 5.23 -12.80
C ARG A 80 13.58 6.13 -13.41
N ALA A 81 13.98 7.19 -12.71
CA ALA A 81 15.05 8.07 -13.17
C ALA A 81 16.43 7.38 -13.11
N GLU A 82 16.61 6.46 -12.15
CA GLU A 82 17.86 5.73 -11.94
C GLU A 82 18.02 4.53 -12.89
N ASP A 83 16.92 3.94 -13.39
CA ASP A 83 16.98 2.77 -14.26
C ASP A 83 15.89 2.75 -15.34
N GLN A 84 16.32 2.66 -16.60
CA GLN A 84 15.42 2.61 -17.78
C GLN A 84 15.03 1.18 -18.17
N ASN A 85 15.60 0.14 -17.54
CA ASN A 85 15.37 -1.27 -17.86
C ASN A 85 14.52 -1.96 -16.78
N LEU A 86 13.47 -1.28 -16.33
CA LEU A 86 12.50 -1.85 -15.40
C LEU A 86 11.47 -2.67 -16.19
N ASP A 87 11.09 -3.84 -15.66
CA ASP A 87 9.98 -4.63 -16.19
C ASP A 87 8.60 -3.99 -15.83
N GLY A 88 8.61 -2.72 -15.42
CA GLY A 88 7.49 -1.92 -14.96
C GLY A 88 6.71 -1.29 -16.11
N GLY A 89 5.86 -2.08 -16.76
CA GLY A 89 4.87 -1.62 -17.75
C GLY A 89 3.43 -1.87 -17.32
N PHE A 90 3.21 -2.28 -16.07
CA PHE A 90 1.88 -2.63 -15.58
C PHE A 90 1.06 -1.39 -15.27
N GLN A 91 -0.25 -1.53 -15.44
CA GLN A 91 -1.23 -0.49 -15.15
C GLN A 91 -1.99 -0.83 -13.86
N PRO A 92 -2.53 0.17 -13.15
CA PRO A 92 -3.47 -0.07 -12.07
C PRO A 92 -4.61 -1.01 -12.50
N GLY A 93 -4.93 -1.99 -11.65
CA GLY A 93 -5.99 -2.96 -11.93
C GLY A 93 -5.61 -4.05 -12.92
N ALA A 94 -4.32 -4.19 -13.29
CA ALA A 94 -3.88 -5.24 -14.20
C ALA A 94 -4.28 -6.64 -13.70
N ASP A 95 -4.76 -7.47 -14.61
CA ASP A 95 -4.97 -8.90 -14.37
C ASP A 95 -3.63 -9.62 -14.54
N LEU A 96 -3.07 -10.04 -13.41
CA LEU A 96 -1.79 -10.75 -13.31
C LEU A 96 -1.97 -12.08 -12.57
N MET A 97 -3.19 -12.64 -12.59
CA MET A 97 -3.46 -13.90 -11.91
C MET A 97 -2.59 -15.02 -12.51
N GLY A 98 -1.87 -15.75 -11.65
CA GLY A 98 -0.95 -16.81 -12.08
C GLY A 98 0.22 -16.34 -12.93
N ALA A 99 0.48 -15.03 -13.02
CA ALA A 99 1.55 -14.49 -13.85
C ALA A 99 2.93 -15.00 -13.41
N ARG A 100 3.81 -15.25 -14.38
CA ARG A 100 5.20 -15.69 -14.14
C ARG A 100 6.12 -14.48 -14.09
N LEU A 101 6.26 -13.92 -12.90
CA LEU A 101 7.00 -12.68 -12.62
C LEU A 101 8.22 -12.91 -11.72
N ALA A 102 8.73 -14.13 -11.61
CA ALA A 102 9.87 -14.47 -10.76
C ALA A 102 11.17 -13.81 -11.23
N ASN A 103 12.01 -13.38 -10.29
CA ASN A 103 13.28 -12.69 -10.52
C ASN A 103 13.18 -11.45 -11.41
N ARG A 104 12.01 -10.80 -11.42
CA ARG A 104 11.77 -9.58 -12.20
C ARG A 104 12.17 -8.36 -11.39
N ARG A 105 12.67 -7.35 -12.08
CA ARG A 105 12.92 -6.04 -11.48
C ARG A 105 11.70 -5.16 -11.71
N LEU A 106 10.80 -5.18 -10.74
CA LEU A 106 9.54 -4.45 -10.78
C LEU A 106 9.60 -3.17 -9.98
N CYS A 107 10.75 -2.77 -9.44
CA CYS A 107 10.86 -1.61 -8.58
C CYS A 107 10.27 -0.34 -9.21
N GLY A 108 9.54 0.43 -8.41
CA GLY A 108 8.82 1.62 -8.88
C GLY A 108 7.59 1.36 -9.77
N SER A 109 7.15 0.10 -9.95
CA SER A 109 5.93 -0.21 -10.71
C SER A 109 4.66 0.24 -9.99
N ASP A 110 3.64 0.57 -10.77
CA ASP A 110 2.30 0.87 -10.29
C ASP A 110 1.42 -0.39 -10.44
N LEU A 111 1.21 -1.11 -9.33
CA LEU A 111 0.38 -2.31 -9.25
C LEU A 111 -0.86 -2.10 -8.38
N ARG A 112 -1.31 -0.85 -8.24
CA ARG A 112 -2.50 -0.51 -7.46
C ARG A 112 -3.70 -1.29 -7.96
N GLY A 113 -4.41 -1.97 -7.06
CA GLY A 113 -5.59 -2.76 -7.41
C GLY A 113 -5.32 -3.95 -8.35
N ALA A 114 -4.07 -4.30 -8.65
CA ALA A 114 -3.75 -5.41 -9.53
C ALA A 114 -4.19 -6.76 -8.92
N TYR A 115 -4.63 -7.68 -9.76
CA TYR A 115 -4.98 -9.04 -9.36
C TYR A 115 -3.74 -9.93 -9.46
N LEU A 116 -3.04 -10.14 -8.35
CA LEU A 116 -1.81 -10.95 -8.27
C LEU A 116 -2.09 -12.35 -7.70
N ILE A 117 -3.33 -12.81 -7.77
CA ILE A 117 -3.76 -14.09 -7.18
C ILE A 117 -2.94 -15.22 -7.80
N GLY A 118 -2.19 -15.97 -6.98
CA GLY A 118 -1.34 -17.07 -7.45
C GLY A 118 -0.15 -16.63 -8.32
N ALA A 119 0.13 -15.33 -8.47
CA ALA A 119 1.25 -14.86 -9.27
C ALA A 119 2.58 -15.29 -8.64
N ASN A 120 3.54 -15.71 -9.47
CA ASN A 120 4.88 -16.03 -8.99
C ASN A 120 5.77 -14.79 -9.06
N LEU A 121 6.06 -14.20 -7.91
CA LEU A 121 6.92 -13.03 -7.70
C LEU A 121 8.22 -13.41 -6.95
N SER A 122 8.56 -14.70 -6.90
CA SER A 122 9.69 -15.19 -6.12
C SER A 122 11.00 -14.55 -6.59
N GLY A 123 11.81 -14.07 -5.65
CA GLY A 123 13.09 -13.40 -5.93
C GLY A 123 13.00 -12.05 -6.64
N SER A 124 11.79 -11.48 -6.80
CA SER A 124 11.61 -10.22 -7.50
C SER A 124 11.92 -9.02 -6.63
N ASP A 125 12.46 -7.97 -7.26
CA ASP A 125 12.65 -6.66 -6.64
C ASP A 125 11.35 -5.87 -6.74
N LEU A 126 10.71 -5.65 -5.59
CA LEU A 126 9.44 -4.94 -5.42
C LEU A 126 9.62 -3.64 -4.61
N ILE A 127 10.83 -3.11 -4.56
CA ILE A 127 11.12 -1.83 -3.90
C ILE A 127 10.30 -0.71 -4.54
N ALA A 128 9.67 0.13 -3.71
CA ALA A 128 8.82 1.25 -4.16
C ALA A 128 7.68 0.86 -5.12
N VAL A 129 7.31 -0.42 -5.20
CA VAL A 129 6.10 -0.83 -5.92
C VAL A 129 4.88 -0.38 -5.13
N ASP A 130 3.93 0.24 -5.82
CA ASP A 130 2.64 0.58 -5.23
C ASP A 130 1.69 -0.62 -5.27
N LEU A 131 1.34 -1.12 -4.08
CA LEU A 131 0.46 -2.26 -3.87
C LEU A 131 -0.87 -1.87 -3.22
N LEU A 132 -1.24 -0.58 -3.22
CA LEU A 132 -2.50 -0.12 -2.65
C LEU A 132 -3.67 -0.88 -3.29
N GLY A 133 -4.40 -1.65 -2.46
CA GLY A 133 -5.55 -2.44 -2.89
C GLY A 133 -5.25 -3.64 -3.80
N ALA A 134 -3.97 -4.00 -4.02
CA ALA A 134 -3.62 -5.17 -4.81
C ALA A 134 -4.07 -6.47 -4.11
N ASP A 135 -4.54 -7.45 -4.88
CA ASP A 135 -4.96 -8.75 -4.38
C ASP A 135 -3.81 -9.76 -4.45
N LEU A 136 -3.21 -10.06 -3.30
CA LEU A 136 -2.04 -10.92 -3.16
C LEU A 136 -2.37 -12.35 -2.70
N ARG A 137 -3.64 -12.78 -2.76
CA ARG A 137 -4.04 -14.13 -2.31
C ARG A 137 -3.26 -15.22 -3.05
N GLY A 138 -2.46 -16.00 -2.33
CA GLY A 138 -1.62 -17.06 -2.88
C GLY A 138 -0.48 -16.57 -3.78
N ALA A 139 -0.18 -15.27 -3.80
CA ALA A 139 1.00 -14.77 -4.50
C ALA A 139 2.27 -15.33 -3.86
N GLN A 140 3.21 -15.81 -4.67
CA GLN A 140 4.47 -16.42 -4.20
C GLN A 140 5.56 -15.34 -4.15
N LEU A 141 5.98 -14.97 -2.94
CA LEU A 141 6.92 -13.91 -2.60
C LEU A 141 8.25 -14.44 -2.02
N HIS A 142 8.54 -15.75 -2.15
CA HIS A 142 9.75 -16.38 -1.61
C HIS A 142 11.01 -15.61 -2.05
N GLY A 143 11.79 -15.10 -1.09
CA GLY A 143 12.99 -14.31 -1.35
C GLY A 143 12.78 -12.98 -2.09
N ALA A 144 11.54 -12.50 -2.27
CA ALA A 144 11.25 -11.21 -2.89
C ALA A 144 11.59 -10.05 -1.92
N ASP A 145 11.95 -8.89 -2.48
CA ASP A 145 12.22 -7.68 -1.69
C ASP A 145 11.06 -6.70 -1.75
N LEU A 146 10.22 -6.69 -0.71
CA LEU A 146 9.15 -5.71 -0.50
C LEU A 146 9.50 -4.69 0.59
N SER A 147 10.76 -4.61 1.04
CA SER A 147 11.18 -3.82 2.22
C SER A 147 10.75 -2.35 2.15
N LYS A 148 10.59 -1.82 0.94
CA LYS A 148 10.16 -0.46 0.65
C LYS A 148 8.93 -0.40 -0.26
N ALA A 149 8.16 -1.48 -0.40
CA ALA A 149 6.87 -1.43 -1.09
C ALA A 149 5.96 -0.38 -0.43
N LEU A 150 5.05 0.19 -1.21
CA LEU A 150 4.14 1.24 -0.79
C LEU A 150 2.76 0.66 -0.51
N TYR A 151 2.16 1.11 0.60
CA TYR A 151 0.77 0.86 0.98
C TYR A 151 0.39 -0.62 1.10
N LEU A 152 1.40 -1.46 1.40
CA LEU A 152 1.24 -2.86 1.71
C LEU A 152 0.69 -3.04 3.13
N THR A 153 -0.28 -3.93 3.27
CA THR A 153 -0.99 -4.19 4.54
C THR A 153 -0.71 -5.58 5.09
N GLN A 154 -0.91 -5.75 6.40
CA GLN A 154 -0.75 -7.07 7.04
C GLN A 154 -1.71 -8.13 6.46
N PRO A 155 -3.00 -7.85 6.17
CA PRO A 155 -3.87 -8.83 5.53
C PRO A 155 -3.41 -9.29 4.15
N GLN A 156 -2.83 -8.39 3.33
CA GLN A 156 -2.25 -8.77 2.04
C GLN A 156 -1.09 -9.75 2.22
N ILE A 157 -0.22 -9.50 3.20
CA ILE A 157 0.91 -10.38 3.52
C ILE A 157 0.46 -11.72 4.11
N ASN A 158 -0.53 -11.71 5.01
CA ASN A 158 -1.10 -12.93 5.56
C ASN A 158 -1.72 -13.83 4.49
N ALA A 159 -2.21 -13.25 3.39
CA ALA A 159 -2.83 -13.97 2.29
C ALA A 159 -1.82 -14.50 1.25
N ALA A 160 -0.57 -14.05 1.29
CA ALA A 160 0.49 -14.45 0.38
C ALA A 160 1.37 -15.56 0.98
N GLU A 161 2.22 -16.13 0.13
CA GLU A 161 3.21 -17.15 0.48
C GLU A 161 4.60 -16.53 0.40
N GLY A 162 5.36 -16.55 1.47
CA GLY A 162 6.73 -16.04 1.52
C GLY A 162 7.65 -16.99 2.25
N ASP A 163 8.88 -16.55 2.52
CA ASP A 163 9.85 -17.30 3.32
C ASP A 163 10.61 -16.38 4.29
N PRO A 164 11.51 -16.90 5.15
CA PRO A 164 12.30 -16.06 6.04
C PRO A 164 13.20 -15.05 5.31
N LYS A 165 13.49 -15.27 4.01
CA LYS A 165 14.31 -14.38 3.18
C LYS A 165 13.48 -13.27 2.53
N THR A 166 12.16 -13.40 2.42
CA THR A 166 11.28 -12.34 1.93
C THR A 166 11.45 -11.10 2.80
N LEU A 167 11.80 -9.97 2.19
CA LEU A 167 12.01 -8.71 2.91
C LEU A 167 10.69 -7.95 2.96
N LEU A 168 10.29 -7.51 4.15
CA LEU A 168 9.05 -6.77 4.39
C LEU A 168 9.36 -5.39 4.96
N PRO A 169 8.45 -4.41 4.78
CA PRO A 169 8.52 -3.16 5.52
C PRO A 169 8.54 -3.43 7.03
N PRO A 170 9.28 -2.64 7.84
CA PRO A 170 9.52 -2.93 9.25
C PRO A 170 8.27 -2.95 10.13
N ARG A 171 7.17 -2.33 9.67
CA ARG A 171 5.86 -2.31 10.35
C ARG A 171 5.01 -3.56 10.11
N LEU A 172 5.41 -4.43 9.20
CA LEU A 172 4.70 -5.69 8.90
C LEU A 172 5.44 -6.87 9.52
N THR A 173 4.68 -7.85 9.98
CA THR A 173 5.21 -9.09 10.56
C THR A 173 5.10 -10.21 9.54
N LYS A 174 6.11 -11.08 9.48
CA LYS A 174 6.02 -12.32 8.69
C LYS A 174 4.97 -13.25 9.33
N PRO A 175 4.01 -13.79 8.57
CA PRO A 175 3.11 -14.83 9.04
C PRO A 175 3.86 -16.09 9.48
N ASP A 176 3.29 -16.86 10.41
CA ASP A 176 3.91 -18.10 10.91
C ASP A 176 4.09 -19.18 9.84
N HIS A 177 3.33 -19.08 8.73
CA HIS A 177 3.41 -20.02 7.60
C HIS A 177 4.45 -19.65 6.55
N TRP A 178 5.30 -18.65 6.81
CA TRP A 178 6.42 -18.23 5.95
C TRP A 178 7.73 -18.85 6.42
#